data_AF-A0A5A7RYN0-F1
#
_entry.id   AF-A0A5A7RYN0-F1
#
_cell.length_a   1.000
_cell.length_b   1.000
_cell.length_c   1.000
_cell.angle_alpha   90.00
_cell.angle_beta   90.00
_cell.angle_gamma   90.00
#
_symmetry.space_group_name_H-M   'P 1'
#
loop_
_entity.id
_entity.type
_entity.pdbx_description
1 polymer ?
#
loop_
_entity_poly.entity_id
_entity_poly.type
_entity_poly.pdbx_seq_one_letter_code
_entity_poly.pdbx_strand_id
1 'polypeptide(L)'
;MIKRDKIIVELILLFIVFLLFYTFSSELSGFFHNMESSFNIKPLQALFWFLSILFKLFGNWIFSFIAYLIVGGIIYLIGRRE
;
A
#
# COMPACT_ATOMS: atom_id res chain seq x y z
N MET A 1 24.78 -15.63 -5.14
CA MET A 1 24.76 -14.42 -4.28
C MET A 1 23.69 -13.44 -4.75
N ILE A 2 23.78 -12.95 -5.99
CA ILE A 2 22.94 -11.89 -6.59
C ILE A 2 21.41 -12.07 -6.39
N LYS A 3 20.85 -13.29 -6.51
CA LYS A 3 19.40 -13.52 -6.39
C LYS A 3 18.84 -13.27 -4.99
N ARG A 4 19.53 -13.75 -3.95
CA ARG A 4 19.09 -13.58 -2.56
C ARG A 4 19.20 -12.11 -2.16
N ASP A 5 20.26 -11.45 -2.62
CA ASP A 5 20.50 -10.03 -2.36
C ASP A 5 19.43 -9.17 -3.05
N LYS A 6 19.02 -9.51 -4.29
CA LYS A 6 17.89 -8.87 -4.99
C LYS A 6 16.58 -8.99 -4.22
N ILE A 7 16.23 -10.20 -3.75
CA ILE A 7 15.00 -10.42 -2.96
C ILE A 7 15.03 -9.59 -1.67
N ILE A 8 16.17 -9.55 -0.98
CA ILE A 8 16.32 -8.74 0.24
C ILE A 8 16.09 -7.25 -0.05
N VAL A 9 16.67 -6.73 -1.14
CA VAL A 9 16.46 -5.33 -1.56
C VAL A 9 14.99 -5.06 -1.87
N GLU A 10 14.31 -5.96 -2.59
CA GLU A 10 12.88 -5.82 -2.89
C GLU A 10 12.01 -5.83 -1.62
N LEU A 11 12.33 -6.66 -0.64
CA LEU A 11 11.62 -6.69 0.65
C LEU A 11 11.88 -5.42 1.47
N ILE A 12 13.11 -4.89 1.47
CA ILE A 12 13.43 -3.62 2.13
C ILE A 12 12.69 -2.46 1.46
N LEU A 13 12.68 -2.40 0.13
CA LEU A 13 11.92 -1.38 -0.62
C LEU A 13 10.42 -1.48 -0.34
N LEU A 14 9.87 -2.70 -0.32
CA LEU A 14 8.48 -2.95 0.04
C LEU A 14 8.18 -2.43 1.46
N PHE A 15 9.07 -2.71 2.41
CA PHE A 15 8.92 -2.26 3.79
C PHE A 15 8.91 -0.72 3.88
N ILE A 16 9.81 -0.04 3.16
CA ILE A 16 9.83 1.43 3.10
C ILE A 16 8.52 1.98 2.53
N VAL A 17 7.99 1.38 1.45
CA VAL A 17 6.71 1.79 0.87
C VAL A 17 5.56 1.60 1.86
N PHE A 18 5.51 0.47 2.56
CA PHE A 18 4.50 0.22 3.58
C PHE A 18 4.59 1.19 4.75
N LEU A 19 5.81 1.55 5.20
CA LEU A 19 6.01 2.57 6.22
C LEU A 19 5.51 3.94 5.77
N LEU A 20 5.78 4.33 4.52
CA LEU A 20 5.26 5.58 3.96
C LEU A 20 3.74 5.56 3.93
N PHE A 21 3.11 4.49 3.42
CA PHE A 21 1.65 4.39 3.41
C PHE A 21 1.03 4.37 4.78
N TYR A 22 1.65 3.71 5.76
CA TYR A 22 1.21 3.71 7.15
C TYR A 22 1.30 5.12 7.75
N THR A 23 2.44 5.78 7.59
CA THR A 23 2.73 7.10 8.18
C THR A 23 1.81 8.18 7.61
N PHE A 24 1.61 8.19 6.30
CA PHE A 24 0.78 9.17 5.60
C PHE A 24 -0.69 8.72 5.42
N SER A 25 -1.07 7.60 6.03
CA SER A 25 -2.40 6.99 5.85
C SER A 25 -3.53 7.95 6.20
N SER A 26 -3.39 8.67 7.31
CA SER A 26 -4.40 9.59 7.81
C SER A 26 -4.56 10.80 6.90
N GLU A 27 -3.45 11.42 6.49
CA GLU A 27 -3.44 12.58 5.59
C GLU A 27 -3.99 12.22 4.22
N LEU A 28 -3.56 11.08 3.65
CA LEU A 28 -4.02 10.61 2.34
C LEU A 28 -5.50 10.22 2.37
N SER A 29 -5.96 9.53 3.42
CA SER A 29 -7.38 9.18 3.57
C SER A 29 -8.26 10.43 3.65
N GLY A 30 -7.84 11.44 4.42
CA GLY A 30 -8.51 12.73 4.51
C GLY A 30 -8.51 13.50 3.18
N PHE A 31 -7.35 13.54 2.50
CA PHE A 31 -7.23 14.16 1.18
C PHE A 31 -8.20 13.56 0.17
N PHE A 32 -8.24 12.23 0.03
CA PHE A 32 -9.13 11.57 -0.92
C PHE A 32 -10.60 11.72 -0.55
N HIS A 33 -10.94 11.74 0.74
CA HIS A 33 -12.31 12.02 1.17
C HIS A 33 -12.76 13.44 0.82
N ASN A 34 -11.88 14.43 0.97
CA ASN A 34 -12.18 15.81 0.55
C ASN A 34 -12.34 15.92 -0.97
N MET A 35 -11.51 15.20 -1.74
CA MET A 35 -11.62 15.15 -3.20
C MET A 35 -12.93 14.53 -3.65
N GLU A 36 -13.39 13.44 -3.01
CA GLU A 36 -14.70 12.83 -3.28
C GLU A 36 -15.83 13.89 -3.28
N SER A 37 -15.84 14.78 -2.29
CA SER A 37 -16.87 15.83 -2.17
C SER A 37 -16.72 16.99 -3.18
N SER A 38 -15.54 17.13 -3.81
CA SER A 38 -15.21 18.26 -4.68
C SER A 38 -15.51 18.02 -6.15
N PHE A 39 -15.64 16.76 -6.58
CA PHE A 39 -15.95 16.42 -7.98
C PHE A 39 -17.41 16.02 -8.13
N ASN A 40 -18.02 16.37 -9.28
CA ASN A 40 -19.41 16.02 -9.59
C ASN A 40 -19.54 14.84 -10.58
N ILE A 41 -18.42 14.18 -10.87
CA ILE A 41 -18.33 13.07 -11.82
C ILE A 41 -18.33 11.76 -11.03
N LYS A 42 -19.44 11.00 -11.11
CA LYS A 42 -19.65 9.77 -10.31
C LYS A 42 -18.48 8.76 -10.37
N PRO A 43 -17.88 8.45 -11.54
CA PRO A 43 -16.71 7.56 -11.59
C PRO A 43 -15.51 8.06 -10.77
N LEU A 44 -15.23 9.36 -10.80
CA LEU A 44 -14.13 9.96 -10.04
C LEU A 44 -14.43 9.97 -8.54
N GLN A 45 -15.66 10.26 -8.15
CA GLN A 45 -16.09 10.16 -6.75
C GLN A 45 -15.88 8.74 -6.20
N ALA A 46 -16.32 7.71 -6.93
CA ALA A 46 -16.14 6.33 -6.51
C ALA A 46 -14.67 5.93 -6.38
N LEU A 47 -13.81 6.42 -7.27
CA LEU A 47 -12.36 6.22 -7.18
C LEU A 47 -11.77 6.88 -5.93
N PHE A 48 -12.11 8.13 -5.66
CA PHE A 48 -11.61 8.85 -4.48
C PHE A 48 -12.12 8.24 -3.18
N TRP A 49 -13.39 7.84 -3.14
CA TRP A 49 -13.96 7.09 -2.03
C TRP A 49 -13.19 5.78 -1.76
N PHE A 50 -12.94 5.00 -2.82
CA PHE A 50 -12.18 3.76 -2.72
C PHE A 50 -10.75 4.00 -2.20
N LEU A 51 -10.06 5.01 -2.72
CA LEU A 51 -8.71 5.37 -2.27
C LEU A 51 -8.71 5.85 -0.81
N SER A 52 -9.72 6.63 -0.40
CA SER A 52 -9.85 7.07 0.99
C SER A 52 -9.98 5.90 1.95
N ILE A 53 -10.81 4.90 1.60
CA ILE A 53 -10.97 3.67 2.39
C ILE A 53 -9.69 2.85 2.39
N LEU A 54 -9.04 2.70 1.24
CA LEU A 54 -7.79 1.95 1.12
C LEU A 54 -6.71 2.53 2.07
N PHE A 55 -6.49 3.83 2.04
CA PHE A 55 -5.52 4.48 2.93
C PHE A 55 -5.95 4.44 4.40
N LYS A 56 -7.25 4.48 4.69
CA LYS A 56 -7.77 4.26 6.05
C LYS A 56 -7.41 2.86 6.59
N LEU A 57 -7.43 1.84 5.73
CA LEU A 57 -7.00 0.48 6.11
C LEU A 57 -5.50 0.42 6.38
N PHE A 58 -4.68 1.12 5.60
CA PHE A 58 -3.24 1.21 5.85
C PHE A 58 -2.89 1.86 7.19
N GLY A 59 -3.75 2.72 7.76
CA GLY A 59 -3.57 3.24 9.12
C GLY A 59 -3.72 2.20 10.23
N ASN A 60 -4.29 1.02 9.93
CA ASN A 60 -4.33 -0.10 10.87
C ASN A 60 -3.03 -0.92 10.77
N TRP A 61 -2.25 -0.92 11.84
CA TRP A 61 -0.96 -1.61 11.90
C TRP A 61 -1.08 -3.12 11.64
N ILE A 62 -2.16 -3.77 12.09
CA ILE A 62 -2.41 -5.20 11.87
C ILE A 62 -2.61 -5.47 10.38
N PHE A 63 -3.44 -4.65 9.72
CA PHE A 63 -3.68 -4.78 8.29
C PHE A 63 -2.39 -4.58 7.49
N SER A 64 -1.65 -3.51 7.79
CA SER A 64 -0.39 -3.20 7.11
C SER A 64 0.66 -4.30 7.30
N PHE A 65 0.74 -4.89 8.49
CA PHE A 65 1.64 -6.02 8.74
C PHE A 65 1.24 -7.28 7.94
N ILE A 66 -0.04 -7.65 7.96
CA ILE A 66 -0.53 -8.82 7.21
C ILE A 66 -0.33 -8.61 5.71
N ALA A 67 -0.67 -7.44 5.19
CA ALA A 67 -0.50 -7.13 3.77
C ALA A 67 0.99 -7.14 3.36
N TYR A 68 1.89 -6.64 4.22
CA TYR A 68 3.34 -6.75 3.98
C TYR A 68 3.80 -8.21 3.91
N LEU A 69 3.34 -9.08 4.81
CA LEU A 69 3.70 -10.50 4.78
C LEU A 69 3.19 -11.22 3.52
N ILE A 70 1.97 -10.89 3.08
CA ILE A 70 1.39 -11.48 1.86
C ILE A 70 2.21 -11.05 0.64
N VAL A 71 2.43 -9.74 0.46
CA VAL A 71 3.15 -9.21 -0.72
C VAL A 71 4.61 -9.63 -0.69
N GLY A 72 5.26 -9.58 0.47
CA GLY A 72 6.64 -10.05 0.66
C GLY A 72 6.77 -11.56 0.40
N GLY A 73 5.78 -12.35 0.81
CA GLY A 73 5.72 -13.78 0.51
C GLY A 73 5.61 -14.06 -0.99
N ILE A 74 4.80 -13.28 -1.72
CA ILE A 74 4.69 -13.37 -3.19
C ILE A 74 6.04 -13.05 -3.85
N ILE A 75 6.70 -11.96 -3.45
CA ILE A 75 8.03 -11.57 -3.96
C ILE A 75 9.03 -12.70 -3.74
N TYR A 76 9.06 -13.26 -2.53
CA TYR A 76 9.95 -14.37 -2.19
C TYR A 76 9.69 -15.61 -3.05
N LEU A 77 8.42 -15.98 -3.27
CA LEU A 77 8.05 -17.12 -4.08
C LEU A 77 8.40 -16.94 -5.56
N ILE A 78 8.23 -15.73 -6.10
CA ILE A 78 8.62 -15.39 -7.48
C ILE A 78 10.14 -15.44 -7.61
N GLY A 79 10.87 -14.78 -6.72
CA GLY A 79 12.34 -14.78 -6.74
C GLY A 79 12.98 -16.15 -6.53
N ARG A 80 12.24 -17.12 -5.98
CA ARG A 80 12.68 -18.52 -5.88
C ARG A 80 12.48 -19.31 -7.18
N ARG A 81 11.53 -18.91 -8.03
CA ARG A 81 11.23 -19.58 -9.32
C ARG A 81 12.20 -19.15 -10.42
N GLU A 82 12.68 -17.91 -10.39
CA GLU A 82 13.69 -17.37 -11.31
C GLU A 82 15.10 -17.89 -11.02
#